data_AF-A0A0F3GX00-F1
#
_entry.id   AF-A0A0F3GX00-F1
#
_cell.length_a   1.000
_cell.length_b   1.000
_cell.length_c   1.000
_cell.angle_alpha   90.00
_cell.angle_beta   90.00
_cell.angle_gamma   90.00
#
_symmetry.space_group_name_H-M   'P 1'
#
loop_
_entity.id
_entity.type
_entity.pdbx_description
1 polymer ?
#
loop_
_entity_poly.entity_id
_entity_poly.type
_entity_poly.pdbx_seq_one_letter_code
_entity_poly.pdbx_strand_id
1 'polypeptide(L)'
;MKHRKTVRTIGTVVGLVGALVMLGWILDIGILKSILPHWVSMKVLTAISFILSGITLYVMASYLDGKKTIGQVILPASSATIIIIMVTLMVSSLLGMRLGIEDFFVREEASAVKSVAPGMPSIGTMTAFILCALAGGFTLFNVQDLQKKLLVMGWLVVALGTSAMLGYMANAPLLYYYIKGASTAMAFHTALLFTALGTGLILLSKTIRQDINAMKYPLGTKIGAGIALCITIMIVISALSLISITKFIDSFKWVQSTQEFANKTNATVNLLRLAQLNQRNYVISGSDSYLKDAEASFEQIDTNLNDLIIMATDVQQKRLDEFQKAITD
;
A
#
# COMPACT_ATOMS: atom_id res chain seq x y z
N MET A 1 -20.52 -21.66 24.11
CA MET A 1 -21.18 -20.42 24.63
C MET A 1 -20.24 -19.22 24.87
N LYS A 2 -19.10 -19.37 25.58
CA LYS A 2 -18.21 -18.23 25.93
C LYS A 2 -17.68 -17.47 24.68
N HIS A 3 -17.21 -18.18 23.66
CA HIS A 3 -16.70 -17.57 22.42
C HIS A 3 -17.76 -16.76 21.65
N ARG A 4 -19.01 -17.23 21.57
CA ARG A 4 -20.09 -16.52 20.85
C ARG A 4 -20.44 -15.18 21.52
N LYS A 5 -20.43 -15.13 22.86
CA LYS A 5 -20.59 -13.85 23.60
C LYS A 5 -19.46 -12.88 23.26
N THR A 6 -18.21 -13.33 23.26
CA THR A 6 -17.05 -12.50 22.88
C THR A 6 -17.17 -11.98 21.45
N VAL A 7 -17.57 -12.84 20.49
CA VAL A 7 -17.75 -12.42 19.09
C VAL A 7 -18.84 -11.35 18.95
N ARG A 8 -19.94 -11.47 19.69
CA ARG A 8 -20.97 -10.42 19.73
C ARG A 8 -20.42 -9.09 20.26
N THR A 9 -19.70 -9.13 21.36
CA THR A 9 -19.06 -7.93 21.93
C THR A 9 -18.12 -7.26 20.92
N ILE A 10 -17.29 -8.05 20.24
CA ILE A 10 -16.41 -7.55 19.17
C ILE A 10 -17.24 -6.87 18.07
N GLY A 11 -18.28 -7.55 17.56
CA GLY A 11 -19.14 -6.99 16.50
C GLY A 11 -19.81 -5.67 16.92
N THR A 12 -20.32 -5.60 18.15
CA THR A 12 -20.93 -4.38 18.70
C THR A 12 -19.91 -3.25 18.83
N VAL A 13 -18.73 -3.51 19.38
CA VAL A 13 -17.67 -2.50 19.53
C VAL A 13 -17.23 -1.98 18.17
N VAL A 14 -16.98 -2.87 17.21
CA VAL A 14 -16.59 -2.47 15.85
C VAL A 14 -17.66 -1.59 15.20
N GLY A 15 -18.93 -1.97 15.34
CA GLY A 15 -20.04 -1.19 14.80
C GLY A 15 -20.17 0.19 15.45
N LEU A 16 -20.00 0.27 16.77
CA LEU A 16 -20.02 1.54 17.51
C LEU A 16 -18.87 2.47 17.11
N VAL A 17 -17.65 1.93 16.96
CA VAL A 17 -16.52 2.75 16.49
C VAL A 17 -16.79 3.27 15.08
N GLY A 18 -17.34 2.44 14.17
CA GLY A 18 -17.76 2.90 12.84
C GLY A 18 -18.80 4.03 12.90
N ALA A 19 -19.79 3.93 13.80
CA ALA A 19 -20.78 4.98 14.01
C ALA A 19 -20.18 6.27 14.57
N LEU A 20 -19.22 6.17 15.51
CA LEU A 20 -18.50 7.33 16.04
C LEU A 20 -17.69 8.05 14.96
N VAL A 21 -17.01 7.31 14.07
CA VAL A 21 -16.29 7.93 12.96
C VAL A 21 -17.25 8.61 11.99
N MET A 22 -18.39 7.99 11.68
CA MET A 22 -19.44 8.60 10.86
C MET A 22 -19.96 9.90 11.47
N LEU A 23 -20.21 9.94 12.78
CA LEU A 23 -20.54 11.17 13.49
C LEU A 23 -19.42 12.21 13.40
N GLY A 24 -18.16 11.77 13.46
CA GLY A 24 -16.99 12.61 13.22
C GLY A 24 -17.03 13.30 11.85
N TRP A 25 -17.51 12.61 10.81
CA TRP A 25 -17.73 13.20 9.49
C TRP A 25 -18.90 14.18 9.44
N ILE A 26 -20.03 13.85 10.07
CA ILE A 26 -21.23 14.71 10.11
C ILE A 26 -20.97 16.01 10.87
N LEU A 27 -20.29 15.92 12.02
CA LEU A 27 -20.03 17.04 12.94
C LEU A 27 -18.68 17.74 12.68
N ASP A 28 -17.95 17.30 11.65
CA ASP A 28 -16.61 17.77 11.30
C ASP A 28 -15.57 17.71 12.46
N ILE A 29 -15.64 16.65 13.27
CA ILE A 29 -14.74 16.45 14.42
C ILE A 29 -13.51 15.62 13.99
N GLY A 30 -12.37 16.27 13.80
CA GLY A 30 -11.14 15.65 13.31
C GLY A 30 -10.64 14.44 14.13
N ILE A 31 -10.74 14.50 15.47
CA ILE A 31 -10.25 13.43 16.36
C ILE A 31 -11.05 12.12 16.27
N LEU A 32 -12.28 12.19 15.75
CA LEU A 32 -13.09 11.01 15.48
C LEU A 32 -12.78 10.41 14.10
N LYS A 33 -12.23 11.22 13.17
CA LYS A 33 -11.83 10.78 11.82
C LYS A 33 -10.44 10.16 11.81
N SER A 34 -9.54 10.62 12.69
CA SER A 34 -8.16 10.16 12.82
C SER A 34 -7.69 10.23 14.26
N ILE A 35 -6.85 9.27 14.68
CA ILE A 35 -6.31 9.24 16.05
C ILE A 35 -5.36 10.43 16.28
N LEU A 36 -4.56 10.77 15.26
CA LEU A 36 -3.64 11.90 15.31
C LEU A 36 -3.87 12.83 14.11
N PRO A 37 -3.73 14.16 14.26
CA PRO A 37 -3.98 15.11 13.17
C PRO A 37 -3.16 14.86 11.89
N HIS A 38 -1.99 14.23 12.00
CA HIS A 38 -1.09 13.94 10.86
C HIS A 38 -1.22 12.50 10.36
N TRP A 39 -2.13 11.71 10.93
CA TRP A 39 -2.41 10.35 10.51
C TRP A 39 -3.59 10.29 9.56
N VAL A 40 -3.61 9.23 8.77
CA VAL A 40 -4.63 8.97 7.77
C VAL A 40 -6.01 8.88 8.44
N SER A 41 -6.96 9.66 7.93
CA SER A 41 -8.34 9.59 8.36
C SER A 41 -9.09 8.41 7.73
N MET A 42 -10.01 7.82 8.49
CA MET A 42 -10.91 6.78 7.99
C MET A 42 -12.05 7.40 7.19
N LYS A 43 -12.29 6.85 6.00
CA LYS A 43 -13.28 7.37 5.03
C LYS A 43 -14.72 7.05 5.46
N VAL A 44 -15.68 7.84 5.00
CA VAL A 44 -17.12 7.65 5.31
C VAL A 44 -17.62 6.27 4.91
N LEU A 45 -17.37 5.83 3.67
CA LEU A 45 -17.76 4.49 3.21
C LEU A 45 -17.06 3.37 3.99
N THR A 46 -15.83 3.61 4.46
CA THR A 46 -15.13 2.69 5.37
C THR A 46 -15.87 2.59 6.71
N ALA A 47 -16.31 3.71 7.28
CA ALA A 47 -17.08 3.75 8.53
C ALA A 47 -18.43 3.02 8.40
N ILE A 48 -19.17 3.25 7.32
CA ILE A 48 -20.41 2.52 7.00
C ILE A 48 -20.15 1.02 6.92
N SER A 49 -19.10 0.61 6.20
CA SER A 49 -18.78 -0.81 6.06
C SER A 49 -18.33 -1.47 7.37
N PHE A 50 -17.75 -0.74 8.32
CA PHE A 50 -17.50 -1.26 9.67
C PHE A 50 -18.77 -1.40 10.50
N ILE A 51 -19.72 -0.46 10.39
CA ILE A 51 -21.04 -0.61 11.01
C ILE A 51 -21.70 -1.88 10.49
N LEU A 52 -21.75 -2.05 9.17
CA LEU A 52 -22.33 -3.23 8.53
C LEU A 52 -21.57 -4.50 8.92
N SER A 53 -20.23 -4.50 8.90
CA SER A 53 -19.42 -5.67 9.26
C SER A 53 -19.59 -6.07 10.73
N GLY A 54 -19.74 -5.10 11.63
CA GLY A 54 -20.04 -5.34 13.05
C GLY A 54 -21.41 -6.00 13.24
N ILE A 55 -22.43 -5.51 12.51
CA ILE A 55 -23.75 -6.14 12.46
C ILE A 55 -23.65 -7.55 11.88
N THR A 56 -22.96 -7.75 10.75
CA THR A 56 -22.75 -9.06 10.13
C THR A 56 -22.15 -10.03 11.14
N LEU A 57 -21.05 -9.67 11.81
CA LEU A 57 -20.39 -10.55 12.78
C LEU A 57 -21.28 -10.89 13.99
N TYR A 58 -22.02 -9.92 14.52
CA TYR A 58 -22.98 -10.12 15.62
C TYR A 58 -24.10 -11.09 15.21
N VAL A 59 -24.64 -10.89 14.00
CA VAL A 59 -25.73 -11.71 13.45
C VAL A 59 -25.23 -13.12 13.11
N MET A 60 -24.02 -13.28 12.58
CA MET A 60 -23.39 -14.60 12.37
C MET A 60 -23.34 -15.41 13.68
N ALA A 61 -22.88 -14.79 14.78
CA ALA A 61 -22.85 -15.44 16.09
C ALA A 61 -24.24 -15.81 16.60
N SER A 62 -25.27 -15.03 16.26
CA SER A 62 -26.66 -15.27 16.65
C SER A 62 -27.37 -16.30 15.77
N TYR A 63 -27.03 -16.35 14.49
CA TYR A 63 -27.50 -17.34 13.54
C TYR A 63 -27.05 -18.75 13.94
N LEU A 64 -25.78 -18.89 14.37
CA LEU A 64 -25.23 -20.15 14.87
C LEU A 64 -25.78 -20.55 16.26
N ASP A 65 -26.37 -19.62 17.01
CA ASP A 65 -27.15 -19.89 18.23
C ASP A 65 -28.59 -20.36 17.94
N GLY A 66 -28.97 -20.55 16.67
CA GLY A 66 -30.30 -21.02 16.27
C GLY A 66 -31.33 -19.91 16.04
N LYS A 67 -30.96 -18.62 16.22
CA LYS A 67 -31.84 -17.46 15.94
C LYS A 67 -31.88 -17.15 14.44
N LYS A 68 -32.43 -18.09 13.65
CA LYS A 68 -32.32 -18.08 12.17
C LYS A 68 -33.15 -16.99 11.48
N THR A 69 -34.34 -16.64 12.01
CA THR A 69 -35.31 -15.76 11.35
C THR A 69 -34.76 -14.37 11.04
N ILE A 70 -34.10 -13.73 12.00
CA ILE A 70 -33.50 -12.40 11.82
C ILE A 70 -32.20 -12.50 11.02
N GLY A 71 -31.45 -13.60 11.21
CA GLY A 71 -30.19 -13.81 10.51
C GLY A 71 -30.36 -13.95 9.00
N GLN A 72 -31.42 -14.63 8.53
CA GLN A 72 -31.68 -14.86 7.11
C GLN A 72 -31.90 -13.59 6.29
N VAL A 73 -32.33 -12.49 6.91
CA VAL A 73 -32.55 -11.21 6.23
C VAL A 73 -31.34 -10.29 6.36
N ILE A 74 -30.80 -10.15 7.58
CA ILE A 74 -29.76 -9.16 7.85
C ILE A 74 -28.38 -9.57 7.31
N LEU A 75 -28.02 -10.87 7.36
CA LEU A 75 -26.75 -11.37 6.84
C LEU A 75 -26.56 -11.09 5.33
N PRO A 76 -27.49 -11.49 4.44
CA PRO A 76 -27.32 -11.24 3.01
C PRO A 76 -27.38 -9.75 2.70
N ALA A 77 -28.27 -8.98 3.33
CA ALA A 77 -28.37 -7.54 3.09
C ALA A 77 -27.05 -6.83 3.44
N SER A 78 -26.55 -7.00 4.67
CA SER A 78 -25.29 -6.38 5.10
C SER A 78 -24.09 -6.83 4.26
N SER A 79 -23.97 -8.12 3.97
CA SER A 79 -22.84 -8.66 3.20
C SER A 79 -22.87 -8.22 1.74
N ALA A 80 -24.04 -8.23 1.10
CA ALA A 80 -24.20 -7.78 -0.28
C ALA A 80 -23.91 -6.28 -0.42
N THR A 81 -24.40 -5.44 0.50
CA THR A 81 -24.09 -4.01 0.51
C THR A 81 -22.59 -3.76 0.65
N ILE A 82 -21.89 -4.46 1.56
CA ILE A 82 -20.43 -4.34 1.68
C ILE A 82 -19.72 -4.76 0.39
N ILE A 83 -20.12 -5.89 -0.21
CA ILE A 83 -19.52 -6.38 -1.46
C ILE A 83 -19.71 -5.35 -2.57
N ILE A 84 -20.93 -4.83 -2.76
CA ILE A 84 -21.20 -3.84 -3.79
C ILE A 84 -20.31 -2.61 -3.59
N ILE A 85 -20.31 -2.01 -2.39
CA ILE A 85 -19.49 -0.83 -2.10
C ILE A 85 -18.00 -1.12 -2.36
N MET A 86 -17.47 -2.20 -1.81
CA MET A 86 -16.02 -2.46 -1.82
C MET A 86 -15.52 -2.95 -3.17
N VAL A 87 -16.30 -3.75 -3.90
CA VAL A 87 -15.94 -4.16 -5.25
C VAL A 87 -16.01 -2.97 -6.20
N THR A 88 -17.03 -2.11 -6.10
CA THR A 88 -17.10 -0.91 -6.94
C THR A 88 -15.90 0.02 -6.68
N LEU A 89 -15.52 0.24 -5.42
CA LEU A 89 -14.32 1.02 -5.07
C LEU A 89 -13.02 0.34 -5.55
N MET A 90 -12.95 -0.99 -5.48
CA MET A 90 -11.79 -1.75 -5.95
C MET A 90 -11.64 -1.61 -7.46
N VAL A 91 -12.74 -1.74 -8.20
CA VAL A 91 -12.77 -1.56 -9.66
C VAL A 91 -12.41 -0.12 -10.04
N SER A 92 -12.94 0.87 -9.33
CA SER A 92 -12.54 2.28 -9.49
C SER A 92 -11.03 2.45 -9.31
N SER A 93 -10.47 1.88 -8.24
CA SER A 93 -9.04 1.98 -7.93
C SER A 93 -8.15 1.28 -8.95
N LEU A 94 -8.57 0.14 -9.49
CA LEU A 94 -7.79 -0.63 -10.46
C LEU A 94 -7.85 -0.05 -11.87
N LEU A 95 -9.00 0.50 -12.27
CA LEU A 95 -9.21 1.08 -13.60
C LEU A 95 -8.86 2.57 -13.65
N GLY A 96 -8.61 3.21 -12.50
CA GLY A 96 -8.37 4.65 -12.42
C GLY A 96 -9.59 5.50 -12.79
N MET A 97 -10.79 4.90 -12.84
CA MET A 97 -12.04 5.58 -13.20
C MET A 97 -12.79 5.98 -11.94
N ARG A 98 -13.18 7.26 -11.83
CA ARG A 98 -14.03 7.73 -10.73
C ARG A 98 -15.49 7.41 -11.04
N LEU A 99 -16.10 6.52 -10.26
CA LEU A 99 -17.47 6.02 -10.46
C LEU A 99 -18.52 6.86 -9.69
N GLY A 100 -18.09 7.89 -8.96
CA GLY A 100 -18.93 8.86 -8.25
C GLY A 100 -19.28 8.43 -6.83
N ILE A 101 -19.16 7.15 -6.49
CA ILE A 101 -19.40 6.67 -5.12
C ILE A 101 -18.29 7.08 -4.14
N GLU A 102 -17.11 7.44 -4.64
CA GLU A 102 -15.99 7.89 -3.83
C GLU A 102 -16.30 9.21 -3.12
N ASP A 103 -17.14 10.06 -3.75
CA ASP A 103 -17.54 11.36 -3.21
C ASP A 103 -18.80 11.28 -2.33
N PHE A 104 -19.21 10.08 -1.91
CA PHE A 104 -20.40 9.89 -1.10
C PHE A 104 -20.28 10.63 0.25
N PHE A 105 -21.25 11.53 0.49
CA PHE A 105 -21.50 12.29 1.72
C PHE A 105 -20.60 13.50 2.01
N VAL A 106 -19.29 13.48 1.77
CA VAL A 106 -18.40 14.65 2.08
C VAL A 106 -17.26 14.80 1.07
N ARG A 107 -17.08 16.02 0.55
CA ARG A 107 -15.87 16.40 -0.23
C ARG A 107 -14.69 16.51 0.73
N GLU A 108 -13.79 15.54 0.71
CA GLU A 108 -12.52 15.65 1.45
C GLU A 108 -11.65 16.78 0.86
N GLU A 109 -10.96 17.53 1.73
CA GLU A 109 -9.98 18.51 1.27
C GLU A 109 -8.87 17.83 0.45
N ALA A 110 -8.45 18.49 -0.63
CA ALA A 110 -7.51 17.97 -1.62
C ALA A 110 -6.11 17.61 -1.07
N SER A 111 -5.84 17.89 0.21
CA SER A 111 -4.56 17.69 0.90
C SER A 111 -4.59 16.59 1.98
N ALA A 112 -5.49 15.62 1.88
CA ALA A 112 -5.54 14.50 2.82
C ALA A 112 -4.21 13.69 2.83
N VAL A 113 -3.60 13.56 4.01
CA VAL A 113 -2.30 12.90 4.22
C VAL A 113 -2.30 11.48 3.63
N LYS A 114 -1.35 11.21 2.73
CA LYS A 114 -1.15 9.90 2.08
C LYS A 114 -2.44 9.34 1.41
N SER A 115 -3.26 10.24 0.88
CA SER A 115 -4.39 9.91 0.01
C SER A 115 -3.99 10.02 -1.46
N VAL A 116 -4.47 9.09 -2.29
CA VAL A 116 -4.29 9.10 -3.75
C VAL A 116 -5.49 9.78 -4.43
N ALA A 117 -6.68 9.62 -3.86
CA ALA A 117 -7.89 10.28 -4.31
C ALA A 117 -8.86 10.46 -3.12
N PRO A 118 -9.69 11.52 -3.10
CA PRO A 118 -10.71 11.72 -2.09
C PRO A 118 -11.63 10.52 -1.94
N GLY A 119 -11.95 10.17 -0.69
CA GLY A 119 -12.94 9.14 -0.34
C GLY A 119 -12.50 7.69 -0.54
N MET A 120 -11.34 7.44 -1.16
CA MET A 120 -10.87 6.11 -1.54
C MET A 120 -10.21 5.37 -0.36
N PRO A 121 -10.75 4.22 0.08
CA PRO A 121 -10.08 3.34 1.04
C PRO A 121 -8.83 2.68 0.42
N SER A 122 -7.96 2.12 1.25
CA SER A 122 -6.80 1.37 0.75
C SER A 122 -7.24 0.06 0.09
N ILE A 123 -6.43 -0.46 -0.85
CA ILE A 123 -6.66 -1.79 -1.44
C ILE A 123 -6.72 -2.87 -0.34
N GLY A 124 -5.90 -2.75 0.71
CA GLY A 124 -5.92 -3.64 1.87
C GLY A 124 -7.25 -3.59 2.64
N THR A 125 -7.79 -2.38 2.83
CA THR A 125 -9.10 -2.14 3.46
C THR A 125 -10.23 -2.79 2.67
N MET A 126 -10.27 -2.56 1.35
CA MET A 126 -11.30 -3.13 0.48
C MET A 126 -11.25 -4.67 0.49
N THR A 127 -10.04 -5.23 0.36
CA THR A 127 -9.80 -6.68 0.43
C THR A 127 -10.29 -7.26 1.75
N ALA A 128 -9.95 -6.64 2.88
CA ALA A 128 -10.36 -7.13 4.20
C ALA A 128 -11.88 -7.12 4.39
N PHE A 129 -12.57 -6.07 3.92
CA PHE A 129 -14.03 -6.04 3.95
C PHE A 129 -14.69 -7.09 3.05
N ILE A 130 -14.16 -7.29 1.84
CA ILE A 130 -14.66 -8.33 0.93
C ILE A 130 -14.55 -9.71 1.61
N LEU A 131 -13.43 -10.02 2.27
CA LEU A 131 -13.27 -11.26 3.03
C LEU A 131 -14.27 -11.37 4.19
N CYS A 132 -14.50 -10.29 4.95
CA CYS A 132 -15.52 -10.27 6.01
C CYS A 132 -16.94 -10.50 5.47
N ALA A 133 -17.29 -9.90 4.33
CA ALA A 133 -18.60 -10.06 3.71
C ALA A 133 -18.80 -11.46 3.12
N LEU A 134 -17.78 -12.04 2.50
CA LEU A 134 -17.79 -13.42 2.02
C LEU A 134 -17.96 -14.41 3.19
N ALA A 135 -17.32 -14.16 4.33
CA ALA A 135 -17.53 -14.94 5.55
C ALA A 135 -18.99 -14.93 6.02
N GLY A 136 -19.64 -13.75 5.98
CA GLY A 136 -21.07 -13.60 6.23
C GLY A 136 -21.92 -14.43 5.25
N GLY A 137 -21.68 -14.29 3.95
CA GLY A 137 -22.37 -15.05 2.90
C GLY A 137 -22.24 -16.56 3.06
N PHE A 138 -21.03 -17.06 3.29
CA PHE A 138 -20.78 -18.49 3.51
C PHE A 138 -21.49 -19.04 4.75
N THR A 139 -21.66 -18.22 5.79
CA THR A 139 -22.42 -18.60 6.99
C THR A 139 -23.90 -18.77 6.69
N LEU A 140 -24.47 -17.93 5.81
CA LEU A 140 -25.87 -18.03 5.38
C LEU A 140 -26.12 -19.30 4.56
N PHE A 141 -25.29 -19.56 3.55
CA PHE A 141 -25.44 -20.69 2.64
C PHE A 141 -25.00 -22.04 3.22
N ASN A 142 -24.59 -22.06 4.50
CA ASN A 142 -24.14 -23.26 5.21
C ASN A 142 -23.17 -24.12 4.37
N VAL A 143 -22.19 -23.47 3.76
CA VAL A 143 -21.29 -24.13 2.81
C VAL A 143 -20.46 -25.21 3.49
N GLN A 144 -20.13 -26.27 2.73
CA GLN A 144 -19.16 -27.27 3.19
C GLN A 144 -17.85 -26.58 3.62
N ASP A 145 -17.23 -27.11 4.68
CA ASP A 145 -16.00 -26.60 5.28
C ASP A 145 -16.09 -25.14 5.81
N LEU A 146 -17.27 -24.64 6.18
CA LEU A 146 -17.47 -23.29 6.74
C LEU A 146 -16.44 -22.94 7.82
N GLN A 147 -16.14 -23.89 8.72
CA GLN A 147 -15.14 -23.73 9.76
C GLN A 147 -13.75 -23.36 9.19
N LYS A 148 -13.26 -24.10 8.18
CA LYS A 148 -11.95 -23.86 7.58
C LYS A 148 -11.95 -22.52 6.83
N LYS A 149 -13.02 -22.24 6.09
CA LYS A 149 -13.18 -20.97 5.37
C LYS A 149 -13.09 -19.78 6.32
N LEU A 150 -13.90 -19.77 7.39
CA LEU A 150 -13.89 -18.69 8.39
C LEU A 150 -12.53 -18.55 9.08
N LEU A 151 -11.83 -19.66 9.33
CA LEU A 151 -10.49 -19.63 9.92
C LEU A 151 -9.48 -18.97 8.97
N VAL A 152 -9.47 -19.35 7.68
CA VAL A 152 -8.58 -18.78 6.67
C VAL A 152 -8.88 -17.30 6.47
N MET A 153 -10.13 -16.93 6.23
CA MET A 153 -10.53 -15.52 6.09
C MET A 153 -10.20 -14.70 7.33
N GLY A 154 -10.45 -15.24 8.53
CA GLY A 154 -10.11 -14.57 9.78
C GLY A 154 -8.61 -14.31 9.92
N TRP A 155 -7.75 -15.29 9.60
CA TRP A 155 -6.30 -15.10 9.62
C TRP A 155 -5.82 -14.10 8.57
N LEU A 156 -6.38 -14.12 7.35
CA LEU A 156 -6.05 -13.14 6.32
C LEU A 156 -6.42 -11.72 6.78
N VAL A 157 -7.60 -11.53 7.36
CA VAL A 157 -8.03 -10.21 7.86
C VAL A 157 -7.16 -9.75 9.04
N VAL A 158 -6.78 -10.65 9.97
CA VAL A 158 -5.82 -10.33 11.04
C VAL A 158 -4.46 -9.97 10.45
N ALA A 159 -3.96 -10.73 9.48
CA ALA A 159 -2.68 -10.43 8.83
C ALA A 159 -2.70 -9.05 8.16
N LEU A 160 -3.81 -8.72 7.48
CA LEU A 160 -3.97 -7.42 6.82
C LEU A 160 -3.99 -6.24 7.81
N GLY A 161 -4.68 -6.40 8.94
CA GLY A 161 -4.73 -5.37 9.98
C GLY A 161 -3.42 -5.24 10.75
N THR A 162 -2.83 -6.36 11.17
CA THR A 162 -1.57 -6.37 11.92
C THR A 162 -0.39 -5.88 11.10
N SER A 163 -0.31 -6.19 9.80
CA SER A 163 0.72 -5.63 8.92
C SER A 163 0.62 -4.11 8.85
N ALA A 164 -0.59 -3.54 8.75
CA ALA A 164 -0.78 -2.10 8.75
C ALA A 164 -0.37 -1.47 10.09
N MET A 165 -0.74 -2.08 11.23
CA MET A 165 -0.30 -1.61 12.55
C MET A 165 1.23 -1.60 12.67
N LEU A 166 1.89 -2.68 12.25
CA LEU A 166 3.36 -2.76 12.21
C LEU A 166 3.95 -1.72 11.25
N GLY A 167 3.28 -1.44 10.13
CA GLY A 167 3.65 -0.38 9.20
C GLY A 167 3.66 1.01 9.83
N TYR A 168 2.70 1.31 10.72
CA TYR A 168 2.72 2.56 11.48
C TYR A 168 3.86 2.60 12.51
N MET A 169 4.12 1.48 13.20
CA MET A 169 5.21 1.39 14.19
C MET A 169 6.59 1.50 13.55
N ALA A 170 6.78 0.86 12.39
CA ALA A 170 8.03 0.90 11.63
C ALA A 170 8.14 2.12 10.69
N ASN A 171 7.11 2.98 10.65
CA ASN A 171 6.98 4.09 9.71
C ASN A 171 7.23 3.66 8.24
N ALA A 172 6.72 2.48 7.87
CA ALA A 172 6.91 1.85 6.57
C ALA A 172 5.62 1.93 5.72
N PRO A 173 5.50 2.87 4.76
CA PRO A 173 4.25 3.16 4.08
C PRO A 173 3.60 2.00 3.33
N LEU A 174 4.42 1.12 2.78
CA LEU A 174 3.97 -0.06 2.06
C LEU A 174 3.17 -1.02 2.95
N LEU A 175 3.51 -1.11 4.24
CA LEU A 175 2.89 -2.07 5.17
C LEU A 175 1.46 -1.66 5.56
N TYR A 176 1.15 -0.36 5.56
CA TYR A 176 -0.23 0.13 5.66
C TYR A 176 -0.81 0.49 4.28
N TYR A 177 -0.32 -0.18 3.23
CA TYR A 177 -0.88 -0.19 1.87
C TYR A 177 -0.84 1.14 1.12
N TYR A 178 0.05 2.05 1.52
CA TYR A 178 0.26 3.27 0.74
C TYR A 178 1.19 3.00 -0.44
N ILE A 179 0.66 3.19 -1.65
CA ILE A 179 1.43 3.13 -2.89
C ILE A 179 1.09 4.40 -3.67
N LYS A 180 2.09 5.27 -3.86
CA LYS A 180 1.91 6.55 -4.57
C LYS A 180 1.28 6.31 -5.94
N GLY A 181 0.11 6.91 -6.18
CA GLY A 181 -0.63 6.80 -7.44
C GLY A 181 -1.47 5.54 -7.62
N ALA A 182 -1.40 4.55 -6.72
CA ALA A 182 -2.11 3.27 -6.88
C ALA A 182 -3.00 2.88 -5.69
N SER A 183 -2.62 3.22 -4.45
CA SER A 183 -3.41 2.87 -3.25
C SER A 183 -3.27 3.92 -2.17
N THR A 184 -4.40 4.30 -1.58
CA THR A 184 -4.43 5.15 -0.39
C THR A 184 -3.93 4.38 0.83
N ALA A 185 -3.43 5.11 1.82
CA ALA A 185 -3.00 4.51 3.07
C ALA A 185 -4.20 4.00 3.90
N MET A 186 -4.02 2.91 4.61
CA MET A 186 -4.97 2.41 5.60
C MET A 186 -4.83 3.20 6.91
N ALA A 187 -5.93 3.67 7.49
CA ALA A 187 -5.90 4.34 8.79
C ALA A 187 -5.54 3.38 9.95
N PHE A 188 -4.89 3.90 11.00
CA PHE A 188 -4.45 3.05 12.12
C PHE A 188 -5.62 2.40 12.88
N HIS A 189 -6.65 3.17 13.25
CA HIS A 189 -7.82 2.62 13.93
C HIS A 189 -8.57 1.62 13.03
N THR A 190 -8.61 1.83 11.71
CA THR A 190 -9.10 0.84 10.75
C THR A 190 -8.35 -0.48 10.86
N ALA A 191 -7.01 -0.45 11.00
CA ALA A 191 -6.18 -1.64 11.18
C ALA A 191 -6.49 -2.39 12.51
N LEU A 192 -6.74 -1.64 13.59
CA LEU A 192 -7.18 -2.19 14.87
C LEU A 192 -8.54 -2.89 14.74
N LEU A 193 -9.50 -2.25 14.07
CA LEU A 193 -10.84 -2.79 13.86
C LEU A 193 -10.82 -4.05 12.99
N PHE A 194 -10.00 -4.12 11.94
CA PHE A 194 -9.86 -5.35 11.17
C PHE A 194 -9.20 -6.47 11.97
N THR A 195 -8.20 -6.16 12.79
CA THR A 195 -7.62 -7.16 13.70
C THR A 195 -8.69 -7.71 14.65
N ALA A 196 -9.58 -6.85 15.17
CA ALA A 196 -10.74 -7.26 15.97
C ALA A 196 -11.75 -8.11 15.16
N LEU A 197 -12.14 -7.70 13.94
CA LEU A 197 -13.04 -8.47 13.09
C LEU A 197 -12.47 -9.85 12.73
N GLY A 198 -11.21 -9.92 12.31
CA GLY A 198 -10.53 -11.15 11.95
C GLY A 198 -10.40 -12.11 13.14
N THR A 199 -10.07 -11.59 14.33
CA THR A 199 -10.10 -12.41 15.56
C THR A 199 -11.51 -12.89 15.89
N GLY A 200 -12.53 -12.06 15.67
CA GLY A 200 -13.95 -12.46 15.75
C GLY A 200 -14.29 -13.65 14.84
N LEU A 201 -13.88 -13.60 13.57
CA LEU A 201 -14.07 -14.70 12.61
C LEU A 201 -13.34 -15.98 13.04
N ILE A 202 -12.10 -15.87 13.53
CA ILE A 202 -11.34 -17.01 14.06
C ILE A 202 -12.06 -17.64 15.26
N LEU A 203 -12.52 -16.84 16.22
CA LEU A 203 -13.26 -17.32 17.40
C LEU A 203 -14.58 -17.98 17.01
N LEU A 204 -15.26 -17.43 16.01
CA LEU A 204 -16.48 -18.03 15.47
C LEU A 204 -16.21 -19.39 14.82
N SER A 205 -15.13 -19.52 14.04
CA SER A 205 -14.70 -20.78 13.43
C SER A 205 -14.41 -21.87 14.48
N LYS A 206 -13.76 -21.51 15.59
CA LYS A 206 -13.49 -22.44 16.70
C LYS A 206 -14.77 -22.95 17.35
N THR A 207 -15.81 -22.13 17.36
CA THR A 207 -17.10 -22.54 17.92
C THR A 207 -17.79 -23.56 17.04
N ILE A 208 -17.78 -23.36 15.72
CA ILE A 208 -18.29 -24.36 14.75
C ILE A 208 -17.49 -25.67 14.87
N ARG A 209 -16.18 -25.59 15.10
CA ARG A 209 -15.34 -26.78 15.34
C ARG A 209 -15.76 -27.56 16.58
N GLN A 210 -16.15 -26.88 17.67
CA GLN A 210 -16.63 -27.57 18.87
C GLN A 210 -17.92 -28.35 18.60
N ASP A 211 -18.80 -27.81 17.75
CA ASP A 211 -20.02 -28.49 17.30
C ASP A 211 -19.69 -29.66 16.35
N ILE A 212 -18.68 -29.51 15.47
CA ILE A 212 -18.24 -30.57 14.53
C ILE A 212 -17.46 -31.69 15.22
N ASN A 213 -16.60 -31.40 16.21
CA ASN A 213 -15.73 -32.40 16.88
C ASN A 213 -16.50 -33.46 17.69
N ALA A 214 -17.82 -33.34 17.83
CA ALA A 214 -18.69 -34.47 18.18
C ALA A 214 -18.69 -35.58 17.09
N MET A 215 -18.14 -35.30 15.91
CA MET A 215 -17.78 -36.24 14.84
C MET A 215 -16.32 -35.99 14.38
N LYS A 216 -15.47 -37.02 14.50
CA LYS A 216 -14.01 -36.94 14.33
C LYS A 216 -13.57 -36.62 12.88
N TYR A 217 -12.52 -35.80 12.73
CA TYR A 217 -11.70 -35.73 11.51
C TYR A 217 -10.19 -35.87 11.82
N PRO A 218 -9.39 -36.49 10.92
CA PRO A 218 -8.01 -36.88 11.19
C PRO A 218 -6.97 -35.75 11.05
N LEU A 219 -5.81 -35.97 11.67
CA LEU A 219 -4.75 -35.00 11.96
C LEU A 219 -4.02 -34.44 10.72
N GLY A 220 -4.05 -35.16 9.58
CA GLY A 220 -3.27 -34.83 8.37
C GLY A 220 -3.67 -33.50 7.69
N THR A 221 -4.95 -33.14 7.70
CA THR A 221 -5.43 -31.90 7.07
C THR A 221 -4.95 -30.63 7.79
N LYS A 222 -4.63 -30.73 9.09
CA LYS A 222 -4.13 -29.59 9.89
C LYS A 222 -2.69 -29.23 9.55
N ILE A 223 -1.88 -30.24 9.22
CA ILE A 223 -0.46 -30.06 8.87
C ILE A 223 -0.37 -29.55 7.43
N GLY A 224 -1.15 -30.10 6.50
CA GLY A 224 -1.18 -29.65 5.10
C GLY A 224 -1.62 -28.20 4.93
N ALA A 225 -2.63 -27.74 5.70
CA ALA A 225 -3.09 -26.35 5.66
C ALA A 225 -2.06 -25.36 6.21
N GLY A 226 -1.29 -25.75 7.23
CA GLY A 226 -0.19 -24.93 7.77
C GLY A 226 0.95 -24.77 6.77
N ILE A 227 1.34 -25.86 6.10
CA ILE A 227 2.40 -25.85 5.08
C ILE A 227 1.97 -25.01 3.87
N ALA A 228 0.75 -25.18 3.37
CA ALA A 228 0.23 -24.38 2.26
C ALA A 228 0.18 -22.88 2.58
N LEU A 229 -0.17 -22.52 3.82
CA LEU A 229 -0.14 -21.12 4.29
C LEU A 229 1.28 -20.56 4.31
N CYS A 230 2.25 -21.29 4.86
CA CYS A 230 3.65 -20.87 4.86
C CYS A 230 4.21 -20.70 3.44
N ILE A 231 3.91 -21.63 2.53
CA ILE A 231 4.33 -21.54 1.12
C ILE A 231 3.71 -20.31 0.45
N THR A 232 2.43 -20.04 0.69
CA THR A 232 1.74 -18.87 0.11
C THR A 232 2.35 -17.57 0.62
N ILE A 233 2.62 -17.47 1.91
CA ILE A 233 3.28 -16.31 2.52
C ILE A 233 4.70 -16.14 1.95
N MET A 234 5.47 -17.23 1.81
CA MET A 234 6.82 -17.18 1.22
C MET A 234 6.81 -16.77 -0.25
N ILE A 235 5.84 -17.24 -1.06
CA ILE A 235 5.72 -16.85 -2.47
C ILE A 235 5.39 -15.36 -2.58
N VAL A 236 4.47 -14.85 -1.76
CA VAL A 236 4.10 -13.44 -1.76
C VAL A 236 5.27 -12.57 -1.31
N ILE A 237 5.97 -12.95 -0.23
CA ILE A 237 7.17 -12.22 0.24
C ILE A 237 8.27 -12.25 -0.82
N SER A 238 8.50 -13.40 -1.46
CA SER A 238 9.49 -13.56 -2.54
C SER A 238 9.17 -12.67 -3.74
N ALA A 239 7.91 -12.67 -4.21
CA ALA A 239 7.47 -11.82 -5.31
C ALA A 239 7.64 -10.32 -4.99
N LEU A 240 7.29 -9.91 -3.77
CA LEU A 240 7.48 -8.53 -3.31
C LEU A 240 8.96 -8.15 -3.20
N SER A 241 9.81 -9.08 -2.75
CA SER A 241 11.26 -8.88 -2.67
C SER A 241 11.88 -8.68 -4.05
N LEU A 242 11.45 -9.45 -5.05
CA LEU A 242 11.96 -9.33 -6.42
C LEU A 242 11.61 -7.97 -7.03
N ILE A 243 10.36 -7.51 -6.87
CA ILE A 243 9.92 -6.19 -7.34
C ILE A 243 10.67 -5.06 -6.63
N SER A 244 10.99 -5.24 -5.34
CA SER A 244 11.72 -4.24 -4.56
C SER A 244 13.18 -4.14 -5.00
N ILE A 245 13.82 -5.28 -5.28
CA ILE A 245 15.21 -5.34 -5.75
C ILE A 245 15.34 -4.71 -7.13
N THR A 246 14.43 -4.97 -8.07
CA THR A 246 14.51 -4.36 -9.41
C THR A 246 14.40 -2.84 -9.34
N LYS A 247 13.45 -2.31 -8.57
CA LYS A 247 13.32 -0.86 -8.34
C LYS A 247 14.54 -0.26 -7.63
N PHE A 248 15.14 -0.99 -6.69
CA PHE A 248 16.36 -0.57 -6.01
C PHE A 248 17.54 -0.50 -6.98
N ILE A 249 17.73 -1.51 -7.83
CA ILE A 249 18.78 -1.54 -8.85
C ILE A 249 18.60 -0.39 -9.84
N ASP A 250 17.37 -0.16 -10.33
CA ASP A 250 17.10 0.94 -11.27
C ASP A 250 17.37 2.31 -10.64
N SER A 251 16.96 2.49 -9.38
CA SER A 251 17.23 3.72 -8.62
C SER A 251 18.73 3.92 -8.40
N PHE A 252 19.46 2.85 -8.09
CA PHE A 252 20.92 2.89 -7.89
C PHE A 252 21.66 3.24 -9.18
N LYS A 253 21.28 2.63 -10.31
CA LYS A 253 21.83 2.94 -11.64
C LYS A 253 21.60 4.41 -12.02
N TRP A 254 20.42 4.96 -11.72
CA TRP A 254 20.12 6.36 -11.98
C TRP A 254 21.01 7.33 -11.17
N VAL A 255 21.22 7.04 -9.88
CA VAL A 255 22.12 7.84 -9.02
C VAL A 255 23.56 7.74 -9.52
N GLN A 256 24.02 6.54 -9.86
CA GLN A 256 25.38 6.31 -10.37
C GLN A 256 25.63 7.06 -11.68
N SER A 257 24.69 6.98 -12.64
CA SER A 257 24.77 7.72 -13.91
C SER A 257 24.82 9.24 -13.68
N THR A 258 24.03 9.75 -12.73
CA THR A 258 24.06 11.19 -12.38
C THR A 258 25.41 11.60 -11.78
N GLN A 259 25.99 10.78 -10.91
CA GLN A 259 27.31 11.04 -10.32
C GLN A 259 28.43 10.96 -11.36
N GLU A 260 28.38 9.97 -12.26
CA GLU A 260 29.35 9.82 -13.34
C GLU A 260 29.31 11.02 -14.29
N PHE A 261 28.10 11.46 -14.68
CA PHE A 261 27.89 12.66 -15.48
C PHE A 261 28.45 13.92 -14.79
N ALA A 262 28.19 14.09 -13.49
CA ALA A 262 28.72 15.22 -12.71
C ALA A 262 30.25 15.21 -12.58
N ASN A 263 30.84 14.05 -12.30
CA ASN A 263 32.29 13.89 -12.19
C ASN A 263 32.99 14.20 -13.52
N LYS A 264 32.43 13.71 -14.63
CA LYS A 264 33.00 13.94 -15.96
C LYS A 264 32.85 15.39 -16.39
N THR A 265 31.72 16.03 -16.07
CA THR A 265 31.55 17.48 -16.25
C THR A 265 32.62 18.28 -15.48
N ASN A 266 32.85 17.95 -14.21
CA ASN A 266 33.87 18.62 -13.40
C ASN A 266 35.29 18.40 -13.95
N ALA A 267 35.59 17.19 -14.45
CA ALA A 267 36.87 16.89 -15.09
C ALA A 267 37.08 17.74 -16.35
N THR A 268 36.07 17.87 -17.21
CA THR A 268 36.11 18.73 -18.41
C THR A 268 36.33 20.20 -18.05
N VAL A 269 35.64 20.72 -17.03
CA VAL A 269 35.83 22.10 -16.56
C VAL A 269 37.25 22.33 -16.04
N ASN A 270 37.83 21.36 -15.32
CA ASN A 270 39.20 21.45 -14.84
C ASN A 270 40.22 21.43 -15.98
N LEU A 271 40.00 20.59 -17.01
CA LEU A 271 40.85 20.57 -18.21
C LEU A 271 40.77 21.88 -18.98
N LEU A 272 39.58 22.50 -19.11
CA LEU A 272 39.42 23.81 -19.74
C LEU A 272 40.24 24.89 -19.02
N ARG A 273 40.20 24.90 -17.68
CA ARG A 273 41.02 25.82 -16.87
C ARG A 273 42.51 25.58 -17.07
N LEU A 274 42.93 24.32 -17.17
CA LEU A 274 44.33 23.95 -17.40
C LEU A 274 44.80 24.36 -18.81
N ALA A 275 43.98 24.11 -19.83
CA ALA A 275 44.24 24.53 -21.21
C ALA A 275 44.40 26.05 -21.30
N GLN A 276 43.49 26.81 -20.68
CA GLN A 276 43.56 28.28 -20.61
C GLN A 276 44.82 28.76 -19.89
N LEU A 277 45.20 28.12 -18.78
CA LEU A 277 46.40 28.46 -18.03
C LEU A 277 47.66 28.22 -18.88
N ASN A 278 47.74 27.09 -19.57
CA ASN A 278 48.88 26.72 -20.41
C ASN A 278 48.99 27.62 -21.64
N GLN A 279 47.88 27.98 -22.30
CA GLN A 279 47.88 28.97 -23.37
C GLN A 279 48.42 30.33 -22.88
N ARG A 280 47.99 30.79 -21.70
CA ARG A 280 48.52 32.04 -21.10
C ARG A 280 50.01 31.94 -20.82
N ASN A 281 50.48 30.83 -20.25
CA ASN A 281 51.90 30.59 -19.97
C ASN A 281 52.75 30.57 -21.24
N TYR A 282 52.24 29.96 -22.33
CA TYR A 282 52.90 30.00 -23.64
C TYR A 282 53.07 31.42 -24.17
N VAL A 283 52.01 32.24 -24.11
CA VAL A 283 52.07 33.65 -24.56
C VAL A 283 53.09 34.46 -23.74
N ILE A 284 53.23 34.17 -22.44
CA ILE A 284 54.16 34.87 -21.55
C ILE A 284 55.60 34.39 -21.74
N SER A 285 55.82 33.08 -21.85
CA SER A 285 57.16 32.48 -21.77
C SER A 285 57.75 32.10 -23.13
N GLY A 286 56.93 31.98 -24.18
CA GLY A 286 57.34 31.48 -25.50
C GLY A 286 57.79 30.01 -25.53
N SER A 287 57.49 29.21 -24.50
CA SER A 287 57.92 27.80 -24.42
C SER A 287 56.90 26.87 -25.05
N ASP A 288 57.28 26.17 -26.13
CA ASP A 288 56.45 25.19 -26.83
C ASP A 288 55.93 24.05 -25.93
N SER A 289 56.54 23.82 -24.75
CA SER A 289 56.03 22.85 -23.78
C SER A 289 54.62 23.18 -23.31
N TYR A 290 54.33 24.46 -23.04
CA TYR A 290 53.00 24.89 -22.60
C TYR A 290 51.98 24.83 -23.73
N LEU A 291 52.40 25.04 -24.98
CA LEU A 291 51.52 24.87 -26.13
C LEU A 291 51.11 23.39 -26.29
N LYS A 292 52.05 22.46 -26.19
CA LYS A 292 51.77 21.02 -26.26
C LYS A 292 50.84 20.54 -25.12
N ASP A 293 51.05 21.02 -23.89
CA ASP A 293 50.19 20.66 -22.75
C ASP A 293 48.76 21.24 -22.90
N ALA A 294 48.62 22.38 -23.57
CA ALA A 294 47.31 22.94 -23.92
C ALA A 294 46.60 22.11 -24.98
N GLU A 295 47.29 21.74 -26.06
CA GLU A 295 46.76 20.87 -27.14
C GLU A 295 46.30 19.51 -26.60
N ALA A 296 47.10 18.88 -25.73
CA ALA A 296 46.73 17.63 -25.08
C ALA A 296 45.47 17.76 -24.19
N SER A 297 45.29 18.92 -23.55
CA SER A 297 44.09 19.19 -22.75
C SER A 297 42.85 19.33 -23.63
N PHE A 298 42.96 19.96 -24.81
CA PHE A 298 41.84 20.09 -25.77
C PHE A 298 41.39 18.74 -26.33
N GLU A 299 42.33 17.86 -26.69
CA GLU A 299 42.00 16.50 -27.16
C GLU A 299 41.22 15.70 -26.09
N GLN A 300 41.60 15.87 -24.83
CA GLN A 300 40.92 15.21 -23.71
C GLN A 300 39.56 15.84 -23.36
N ILE A 301 39.40 17.15 -23.61
CA ILE A 301 38.10 17.85 -23.52
C ILE A 301 37.14 17.29 -24.56
N ASP A 302 37.56 17.19 -25.82
CA ASP A 302 36.73 16.65 -26.91
C ASP A 302 36.27 15.22 -26.63
N THR A 303 37.20 14.40 -26.12
CA THR A 303 36.88 13.03 -25.69
C THR A 303 35.82 13.00 -24.59
N ASN A 304 35.98 13.82 -23.54
CA ASN A 304 35.01 13.87 -22.44
C ASN A 304 33.65 14.44 -22.88
N LEU A 305 33.63 15.36 -23.85
CA LEU A 305 32.41 15.95 -24.38
C LEU A 305 31.59 14.91 -25.15
N ASN A 306 32.24 14.11 -25.99
CA ASN A 306 31.59 13.00 -26.70
C ASN A 306 30.97 11.99 -25.72
N ASP A 307 31.68 11.64 -24.65
CA ASP A 307 31.16 10.73 -23.63
C ASP A 307 29.97 11.34 -22.86
N LEU A 308 29.99 12.64 -22.57
CA LEU A 308 28.88 13.35 -21.94
C LEU A 308 27.63 13.41 -22.84
N ILE A 309 27.80 13.54 -24.15
CA ILE A 309 26.70 13.50 -25.13
C ILE A 309 26.00 12.14 -25.08
N ILE A 310 26.76 11.05 -25.01
CA ILE A 310 26.21 9.68 -24.95
C ILE A 310 25.44 9.44 -23.64
N MET A 311 25.88 10.05 -22.53
CA MET A 311 25.26 9.91 -21.21
C MET A 311 24.10 10.88 -20.94
N ALA A 312 23.90 11.88 -21.79
CA ALA A 312 22.95 12.96 -21.53
C ALA A 312 21.50 12.51 -21.70
N THR A 313 20.64 12.94 -20.77
CA THR A 313 19.17 12.94 -20.98
C THR A 313 18.77 14.06 -21.94
N ASP A 314 17.56 13.99 -22.53
CA ASP A 314 17.04 15.00 -23.49
C ASP A 314 17.19 16.45 -22.98
N VAL A 315 16.99 16.68 -21.68
CA VAL A 315 17.11 18.00 -21.05
C VAL A 315 18.58 18.43 -20.89
N GLN A 316 19.48 17.48 -20.62
CA GLN A 316 20.92 17.75 -20.49
C GLN A 316 21.57 17.97 -21.86
N GLN A 317 21.11 17.27 -22.89
CA GLN A 317 21.66 17.34 -24.24
C GLN A 317 21.56 18.76 -24.83
N LYS A 318 20.41 19.42 -24.67
CA LYS A 318 20.22 20.81 -25.09
C LYS A 318 21.23 21.78 -24.45
N ARG A 319 21.58 21.58 -23.17
CA ARG A 319 22.57 22.40 -22.48
C ARG A 319 24.00 22.07 -22.90
N LEU A 320 24.25 20.81 -23.22
CA LEU A 320 25.55 20.37 -23.73
C LEU A 320 25.84 20.96 -25.11
N ASP A 321 24.83 21.02 -25.99
CA ASP A 321 24.94 21.63 -27.32
C ASP A 321 25.25 23.13 -27.23
N GLU A 322 24.65 23.85 -26.27
CA GLU A 322 24.97 25.25 -25.98
C GLU A 322 26.41 25.43 -25.49
N PHE A 323 26.88 24.53 -24.63
CA PHE A 323 28.25 24.55 -24.11
C PHE A 323 29.30 24.23 -25.18
N GLN A 324 29.02 23.26 -26.06
CA GLN A 324 29.91 22.89 -27.16
C GLN A 324 30.12 24.07 -28.11
N LYS A 325 29.03 24.75 -28.51
CA LYS A 325 29.11 25.95 -29.35
C LYS A 325 30.00 27.03 -28.73
N ALA A 326 29.89 27.25 -27.43
CA ALA A 326 30.68 28.26 -26.71
C ALA A 326 32.18 27.92 -26.58
N ILE A 327 32.60 26.69 -26.88
CA ILE A 327 34.01 26.26 -26.86
C ILE A 327 34.60 26.21 -28.28
N THR A 328 33.77 25.94 -29.29
CA THR A 328 34.20 25.88 -30.69
C THR A 328 34.30 27.25 -31.36
N ASP A 329 33.52 28.24 -30.89
CA ASP A 329 33.54 29.65 -31.34
C ASP A 329 34.60 30.49 -30.59
#